data_AF-A0A3P7KL81-F1
#
_entry.id   AF-A0A3P7KL81-F1
#
_cell.length_a   1.000
_cell.length_b   1.000
_cell.length_c   1.000
_cell.angle_alpha   90.00
_cell.angle_beta   90.00
_cell.angle_gamma   90.00
#
_symmetry.space_group_name_H-M   'P 1'
#
loop_
_entity.id
_entity.type
_entity.pdbx_description
1 polymer ?
#
loop_
_entity_poly.entity_id
_entity_poly.type
_entity_poly.pdbx_seq_one_letter_code
_entity_poly.pdbx_strand_id
1 'polypeptide(L)'
;MMVVNSFQVENILLTAARTQEATVTPHLFKLIFSFYMKRSDFESAARAQYEYAFVLRTQAEQTPDLLLRRRDALAVASTLLDLLPEEDRFLSFPHVLDEEIESEGAMESSADITQEMIDVAMGDVIADELNMETPKRTATRKRMFILSAEKLCEEWVIANARVALLSTGEVPPTEPREIVDSLISIKNYDVALDVCRHCDVSICDVLYAVTREAIMVDADPPETPPGWVQLNQRRAGKLCIK
;
A
#
# COMPACT_ATOMS: atom_id res chain seq x y z
N MET A 1 -11.61 -20.37 -35.17
CA MET A 1 -11.10 -19.09 -34.64
C MET A 1 -11.58 -19.02 -33.20
N MET A 2 -10.75 -19.41 -32.24
CA MET A 2 -11.14 -19.47 -30.83
C MET A 2 -11.21 -18.05 -30.29
N VAL A 3 -12.41 -17.56 -30.04
CA VAL A 3 -12.64 -16.42 -29.15
C VAL A 3 -12.32 -16.94 -27.76
N VAL A 4 -11.04 -16.97 -27.39
CA VAL A 4 -10.65 -17.15 -26.00
C VAL A 4 -11.24 -15.94 -25.28
N ASN A 5 -12.17 -16.19 -24.38
CA ASN A 5 -12.89 -15.16 -23.66
C ASN A 5 -11.84 -14.27 -22.98
N SER A 6 -11.78 -12.98 -23.31
CA SER A 6 -10.74 -12.06 -22.79
C SER A 6 -10.67 -12.10 -21.26
N PHE A 7 -11.82 -12.28 -20.62
CA PHE A 7 -11.99 -12.48 -19.18
C PHE A 7 -11.30 -13.74 -18.63
N GLN A 8 -11.28 -14.85 -19.37
CA GLN A 8 -10.60 -16.07 -18.95
C GLN A 8 -9.08 -15.90 -18.96
N VAL A 9 -8.55 -15.24 -19.99
CA VAL A 9 -7.11 -14.95 -20.08
C VAL A 9 -6.68 -14.03 -18.95
N GLU A 10 -7.47 -13.00 -18.66
CA GLU A 10 -7.22 -12.06 -17.58
C GLU A 10 -7.14 -12.74 -16.21
N ASN A 11 -8.11 -13.62 -15.90
CA ASN A 11 -8.09 -14.39 -14.64
C ASN A 11 -6.88 -15.33 -14.55
N ILE A 12 -6.51 -16.01 -15.65
CA ILE A 12 -5.34 -16.88 -15.66
C ILE A 12 -4.06 -16.07 -15.41
N LEU A 13 -3.93 -14.90 -16.05
CA LEU A 13 -2.78 -14.02 -15.85
C LEU A 13 -2.71 -13.46 -14.43
N LEU A 14 -3.85 -13.08 -13.84
CA LEU A 14 -3.91 -12.62 -12.46
C LEU A 14 -3.51 -13.73 -11.48
N THR A 15 -4.04 -14.95 -11.64
CA THR A 15 -3.65 -16.09 -10.82
C THR A 15 -2.16 -16.41 -10.96
N ALA A 16 -1.64 -16.41 -12.19
CA ALA A 16 -0.21 -16.62 -12.45
C ALA A 16 0.66 -15.49 -11.87
N ALA A 17 0.17 -14.25 -11.84
CA ALA A 17 0.89 -13.12 -11.27
C ALA A 17 0.95 -13.21 -9.74
N ARG A 18 -0.08 -13.75 -9.09
CA ARG A 18 -0.13 -13.95 -7.63
C ARG A 18 0.81 -15.06 -7.17
N THR A 19 1.02 -16.09 -7.99
CA THR A 19 1.94 -17.20 -7.68
C THR A 19 3.38 -16.96 -8.11
N GLN A 20 3.64 -15.91 -8.88
CA GLN A 20 4.98 -15.55 -9.31
C GLN A 20 5.81 -15.02 -8.14
N GLU A 21 7.09 -15.42 -8.10
CA GLU A 21 8.05 -14.84 -7.15
C GLU A 21 8.21 -13.33 -7.36
N ALA A 22 8.12 -12.57 -6.28
CA ALA A 22 8.14 -11.11 -6.31
C ALA A 22 9.46 -10.49 -6.83
N THR A 23 10.54 -11.27 -6.80
CA THR A 23 11.88 -10.89 -7.25
C THR A 23 12.04 -10.95 -8.77
N VAL A 24 11.15 -11.65 -9.48
CA VAL A 24 11.23 -11.82 -10.93
C VAL A 24 10.98 -10.48 -11.64
N THR A 25 11.89 -10.14 -12.55
CA THR A 25 11.84 -8.90 -13.32
C THR A 25 11.90 -9.22 -14.82
N PRO A 26 10.89 -8.85 -15.64
CA PRO A 26 9.68 -8.12 -15.30
C PRO A 26 8.59 -8.99 -14.62
N HIS A 27 7.93 -8.44 -13.60
CA HIS A 27 6.81 -9.09 -12.92
C HIS A 27 5.54 -9.04 -13.76
N LEU A 28 4.71 -10.10 -13.74
CA LEU A 28 3.52 -10.21 -14.59
C LEU A 28 2.47 -9.13 -14.29
N PHE A 29 2.36 -8.67 -13.05
CA PHE A 29 1.54 -7.51 -12.69
C PHE A 29 1.88 -6.24 -13.49
N LYS A 30 3.14 -6.03 -13.92
CA LYS A 30 3.50 -4.90 -14.78
C LYS A 30 2.89 -5.03 -16.17
N LEU A 31 2.82 -6.25 -16.71
CA LEU A 31 2.17 -6.52 -17.98
C LEU A 31 0.65 -6.30 -17.87
N ILE A 32 0.03 -6.86 -16.83
CA ILE A 32 -1.40 -6.70 -16.54
C ILE A 32 -1.77 -5.23 -16.37
N PHE A 33 -0.99 -4.49 -15.58
CA PHE A 33 -1.13 -3.04 -15.43
C PHE A 33 -1.08 -2.31 -16.78
N SER A 34 -0.08 -2.62 -17.62
CA SER A 34 0.05 -1.97 -18.93
C SER A 34 -1.16 -2.24 -19.84
N PHE A 35 -1.76 -3.43 -19.72
CA PHE A 35 -2.97 -3.79 -20.44
C PHE A 35 -4.19 -2.98 -19.97
N TYR A 36 -4.41 -2.83 -18.66
CA TYR A 36 -5.50 -2.01 -18.13
C TYR A 36 -5.34 -0.52 -18.48
N MET A 37 -4.12 0.00 -18.37
CA MET A 37 -3.81 1.39 -18.76
C MET A 37 -4.12 1.65 -20.25
N LYS A 38 -3.87 0.67 -21.13
CA LYS A 38 -4.23 0.78 -22.55
C LYS A 38 -5.74 0.78 -22.80
N ARG A 39 -6.53 0.20 -21.90
CA ARG A 39 -8.00 0.18 -21.96
C ARG A 39 -8.64 1.36 -21.22
N SER A 40 -7.84 2.23 -20.62
CA SER A 40 -8.31 3.32 -19.75
C SER A 40 -9.16 2.82 -18.57
N ASP A 41 -8.91 1.58 -18.14
CA ASP A 41 -9.54 1.00 -16.95
C ASP A 41 -8.65 1.31 -15.74
N PHE A 42 -8.90 2.45 -15.10
CA PHE A 42 -8.08 2.93 -13.99
C PHE A 42 -8.34 2.16 -12.69
N GLU A 43 -9.56 1.69 -12.45
CA GLU A 43 -9.90 0.89 -11.26
C GLU A 43 -9.15 -0.44 -11.28
N SER A 44 -9.21 -1.18 -12.40
CA SER A 44 -8.51 -2.45 -12.54
C SER A 44 -6.98 -2.26 -12.56
N ALA A 45 -6.49 -1.15 -13.14
CA ALA A 45 -5.08 -0.79 -13.09
C ALA A 45 -4.59 -0.51 -11.66
N ALA A 46 -5.37 0.24 -10.87
CA ALA A 46 -5.07 0.53 -9.47
C ALA A 46 -5.09 -0.75 -8.62
N ARG A 47 -6.10 -1.60 -8.83
CA ARG A 47 -6.19 -2.93 -8.19
C ARG A 47 -4.95 -3.79 -8.48
N ALA A 48 -4.54 -3.89 -9.73
CA ALA A 48 -3.37 -4.68 -10.11
C ALA A 48 -2.07 -4.16 -9.46
N GLN A 49 -1.91 -2.84 -9.32
CA GLN A 49 -0.76 -2.25 -8.63
C GLN A 49 -0.81 -2.48 -7.13
N TYR A 50 -1.99 -2.42 -6.53
CA TYR A 50 -2.16 -2.75 -5.11
C TYR A 50 -1.87 -4.22 -4.83
N GLU A 51 -2.38 -5.16 -5.65
CA GLU A 51 -2.04 -6.58 -5.51
C GLU A 51 -0.54 -6.82 -5.67
N TYR A 52 0.12 -6.11 -6.59
CA TYR A 52 1.57 -6.18 -6.71
C TYR A 52 2.29 -5.68 -5.45
N ALA A 53 1.86 -4.54 -4.90
CA ALA A 53 2.40 -4.02 -3.65
C ALA A 53 2.21 -4.99 -2.47
N PHE A 54 1.09 -5.70 -2.45
CA PHE A 54 0.79 -6.73 -1.45
C PHE A 54 1.73 -7.93 -1.58
N VAL A 55 1.93 -8.46 -2.79
CA VAL A 55 2.87 -9.57 -3.04
C VAL A 55 4.30 -9.22 -2.65
N LEU A 56 4.70 -7.94 -2.80
CA LEU A 56 5.99 -7.46 -2.31
C LEU A 56 6.06 -7.41 -0.77
N ARG A 57 4.94 -7.12 -0.09
CA ARG A 57 4.85 -7.08 1.37
C ARG A 57 4.99 -8.46 2.01
N THR A 58 4.42 -9.50 1.40
CA THR A 58 4.42 -10.87 1.95
C THR A 58 5.74 -11.62 1.80
N GLN A 59 6.74 -11.02 1.14
CA GLN A 59 8.08 -11.61 1.06
C GLN A 59 8.73 -11.66 2.45
N ALA A 60 9.27 -12.83 2.81
CA ALA A 60 9.90 -13.08 4.11
C ALA A 60 11.09 -12.13 4.40
N GLU A 61 11.85 -11.77 3.36
CA GLU A 61 12.95 -10.82 3.46
C GLU A 61 12.60 -9.50 2.76
N GLN A 62 12.53 -8.41 3.52
CA GLN A 62 12.24 -7.07 3.00
C GLN A 62 13.55 -6.37 2.63
N THR A 63 13.93 -6.45 1.35
CA THR A 63 15.11 -5.75 0.83
C THR A 63 14.80 -4.28 0.49
N PRO A 64 15.81 -3.39 0.45
CA PRO A 64 15.63 -1.99 0.07
C PRO A 64 14.95 -1.81 -1.30
N ASP A 65 15.29 -2.67 -2.27
CA ASP A 65 14.69 -2.66 -3.61
C ASP A 65 13.21 -3.02 -3.59
N LEU A 66 12.79 -3.97 -2.73
CA LEU A 66 11.38 -4.34 -2.57
C LEU A 66 10.58 -3.21 -1.92
N LEU A 67 11.14 -2.53 -0.91
CA LEU A 67 10.50 -1.37 -0.28
C LEU A 67 10.28 -0.23 -1.27
N LEU A 68 11.28 0.06 -2.12
CA LEU A 68 11.17 1.04 -3.19
C LEU A 68 10.07 0.67 -4.18
N ARG A 69 10.08 -0.56 -4.69
CA ARG A 69 9.06 -1.05 -5.64
C ARG A 69 7.66 -1.03 -5.03
N ARG A 70 7.52 -1.38 -3.75
CA ARG A 70 6.24 -1.35 -3.04
C ARG A 70 5.72 0.07 -2.91
N ARG A 71 6.55 1.01 -2.45
CA ARG A 71 6.19 2.44 -2.39
C ARG A 71 5.71 2.93 -3.75
N ASP A 72 6.45 2.63 -4.82
CA ASP A 72 6.13 3.10 -6.16
C ASP A 72 4.82 2.50 -6.68
N ALA A 73 4.57 1.21 -6.43
CA ALA A 73 3.31 0.55 -6.78
C ALA A 73 2.11 1.17 -6.03
N LEU A 74 2.25 1.42 -4.72
CA LEU A 74 1.23 2.10 -3.92
C LEU A 74 0.99 3.55 -4.37
N ALA A 75 2.06 4.27 -4.72
CA ALA A 75 1.96 5.63 -5.26
C ALA A 75 1.15 5.63 -6.56
N VAL A 76 1.45 4.71 -7.47
CA VAL A 76 0.71 4.57 -8.73
C VAL A 76 -0.76 4.22 -8.44
N ALA A 77 -1.03 3.24 -7.57
CA ALA A 77 -2.40 2.88 -7.21
C ALA A 77 -3.19 4.07 -6.64
N SER A 78 -2.59 4.85 -5.73
CA SER A 78 -3.21 6.05 -5.16
C SER A 78 -3.51 7.09 -6.23
N THR A 79 -2.53 7.40 -7.09
CA THR A 79 -2.73 8.40 -8.16
C THR A 79 -3.81 7.98 -9.16
N LEU A 80 -4.00 6.68 -9.40
CA LEU A 80 -5.05 6.18 -10.29
C LEU A 80 -6.43 6.29 -9.67
N LEU A 81 -6.56 6.06 -8.35
CA LEU A 81 -7.81 6.31 -7.63
C LEU A 81 -8.17 7.80 -7.62
N ASP A 82 -7.19 8.70 -7.52
CA ASP A 82 -7.45 10.15 -7.56
C ASP A 82 -8.03 10.62 -8.91
N LEU A 83 -7.83 9.85 -9.99
CA LEU A 83 -8.45 10.11 -11.30
C LEU A 83 -9.93 9.72 -11.35
N LEU A 84 -10.41 8.91 -10.40
CA LEU A 84 -11.80 8.48 -10.32
C LEU A 84 -12.66 9.51 -9.58
N PRO A 85 -13.98 9.55 -9.85
CA PRO A 85 -14.95 10.31 -9.06
C PRO A 85 -14.84 9.97 -7.57
N GLU A 86 -15.12 10.94 -6.69
CA GLU A 86 -15.00 10.76 -5.23
C GLU A 86 -15.80 9.57 -4.70
N GLU A 87 -16.96 9.30 -5.31
CA GLU A 87 -17.86 8.18 -4.98
C GLU A 87 -17.24 6.80 -5.29
N ASP A 88 -16.30 6.74 -6.24
CA ASP A 88 -15.68 5.52 -6.76
C ASP A 88 -14.22 5.34 -6.27
N ARG A 89 -13.77 6.13 -5.29
CA ARG A 89 -12.41 6.06 -4.74
C ARG A 89 -12.22 4.92 -3.75
N PHE A 90 -12.45 3.71 -4.22
CA PHE A 90 -12.22 2.49 -3.47
C PHE A 90 -11.75 1.37 -4.40
N LEU A 91 -11.01 0.41 -3.84
CA LEU A 91 -10.66 -0.82 -4.54
C LEU A 91 -11.53 -1.94 -4.02
N SER A 92 -12.27 -2.58 -4.91
CA SER A 92 -13.06 -3.76 -4.60
C SER A 92 -12.30 -5.03 -4.96
N PHE A 93 -12.27 -6.01 -4.07
CA PHE A 93 -11.67 -7.31 -4.31
C PHE A 93 -12.73 -8.39 -4.12
N PRO A 94 -12.97 -9.25 -5.14
CA PRO A 94 -13.83 -10.40 -4.97
C PRO A 94 -13.14 -11.39 -4.03
N HIS A 95 -13.65 -11.52 -2.80
CA HIS A 95 -13.16 -12.52 -1.86
C HIS A 95 -13.81 -13.87 -2.21
N VAL A 96 -12.99 -14.84 -2.58
CA VAL A 96 -13.39 -16.25 -2.65
C VAL A 96 -12.85 -16.89 -1.37
N LEU A 97 -13.62 -16.81 -0.28
CA LEU A 97 -13.45 -17.73 0.84
C LEU A 97 -14.52 -18.79 0.67
N ASP A 98 -14.09 -20.05 0.55
CA ASP A 98 -14.96 -21.19 0.71
C ASP A 98 -15.29 -21.33 2.21
N GLU A 99 -16.14 -20.44 2.72
CA GLU A 99 -16.78 -20.69 4.01
C GLU A 99 -17.89 -21.72 3.77
N GLU A 100 -17.65 -22.96 4.20
CA GLU A 100 -18.70 -23.94 4.43
C GLU A 100 -19.65 -23.40 5.50
N ILE A 101 -20.72 -22.71 5.08
CA ILE A 101 -21.78 -22.31 5.99
C ILE A 101 -22.59 -23.57 6.33
N GLU A 102 -22.22 -24.26 7.41
CA GLU A 102 -23.19 -25.07 8.14
C GLU A 102 -24.23 -24.11 8.74
N SER A 103 -25.45 -24.27 8.26
CA SER A 103 -26.63 -23.55 8.72
C SER A 103 -26.87 -23.86 10.20
N GLU A 104 -26.66 -22.89 11.09
CA GLU A 104 -27.62 -22.58 12.15
C GLU A 104 -27.41 -21.15 12.67
N GLY A 105 -28.52 -20.45 12.89
CA GLY A 105 -28.58 -18.99 12.92
C GLY A 105 -27.90 -18.32 14.10
N ALA A 106 -27.15 -17.26 13.81
CA ALA A 106 -26.91 -16.15 14.71
C ALA A 106 -26.69 -14.87 13.88
N MET A 107 -27.55 -13.87 14.09
CA MET A 107 -27.25 -12.49 13.73
C MET A 107 -26.06 -12.05 14.58
N GLU A 108 -24.92 -11.70 13.97
CA GLU A 108 -23.91 -10.90 14.67
C GLU A 108 -23.09 -10.04 13.70
N SER A 109 -23.24 -8.72 13.90
CA SER A 109 -22.23 -7.68 13.90
C SER A 109 -21.19 -7.62 12.78
N SER A 110 -21.19 -6.49 12.07
CA SER A 110 -20.05 -5.93 11.33
C SER A 110 -18.80 -5.91 12.21
N ALA A 111 -17.97 -6.95 12.14
CA ALA A 111 -16.68 -7.00 12.80
C ALA A 111 -15.63 -6.36 11.89
N ASP A 112 -14.94 -5.33 12.39
CA ASP A 112 -13.73 -4.80 11.78
C ASP A 112 -12.68 -5.92 11.71
N ILE A 113 -12.23 -6.22 10.49
CA ILE A 113 -11.25 -7.26 10.21
C ILE A 113 -9.86 -6.69 10.51
N THR A 114 -9.11 -7.33 11.42
CA THR A 114 -7.76 -6.92 11.82
C THR A 114 -6.70 -7.29 10.76
N GLN A 115 -5.56 -6.58 10.80
CA GLN A 115 -4.40 -6.78 9.92
C GLN A 115 -3.91 -8.24 9.84
N GLU A 116 -4.14 -9.03 10.89
CA GLU A 116 -3.75 -10.45 10.97
C GLU A 116 -4.65 -11.35 10.10
N MET A 117 -5.93 -11.02 9.94
CA MET A 117 -6.84 -11.76 9.07
C MET A 117 -6.53 -11.55 7.58
N ILE A 118 -5.87 -10.44 7.24
CA ILE A 118 -5.39 -10.12 5.88
C ILE A 118 -4.23 -11.06 5.48
N ASP A 119 -3.37 -11.41 6.43
CA ASP A 119 -2.19 -12.25 6.15
C ASP A 119 -2.53 -13.76 6.13
N VAL A 120 -3.54 -14.20 6.89
CA VAL A 120 -4.03 -15.59 6.88
C VAL A 120 -4.86 -15.90 5.63
N ALA A 121 -5.72 -14.98 5.20
CA ALA A 121 -6.69 -15.24 4.12
C ALA A 121 -6.09 -15.39 2.70
N MET A 122 -4.82 -15.04 2.50
CA MET A 122 -4.11 -15.21 1.21
C MET A 122 -3.07 -16.33 1.24
N GLY A 123 -2.69 -16.84 2.43
CA GLY A 123 -1.79 -18.00 2.56
C GLY A 123 -2.48 -19.33 2.21
N ASP A 124 -3.78 -19.43 2.50
CA ASP A 124 -4.56 -20.66 2.27
C ASP A 124 -4.91 -20.93 0.79
N VAL A 125 -4.59 -20.00 -0.11
CA VAL A 125 -4.76 -20.19 -1.57
C VAL A 125 -3.66 -21.10 -2.17
N ILE A 126 -2.64 -21.49 -1.39
CA ILE A 126 -1.46 -22.21 -1.90
C ILE A 126 -1.55 -23.74 -1.74
N ALA A 127 -2.56 -24.28 -1.05
CA ALA A 127 -2.64 -25.72 -0.80
C ALA A 127 -4.02 -26.31 -1.05
N ASP A 128 -4.49 -26.30 -2.30
CA ASP A 128 -5.49 -27.31 -2.70
C ASP A 128 -5.49 -27.61 -4.20
N GLU A 129 -4.47 -28.35 -4.65
CA GLU A 129 -4.58 -29.16 -5.85
C GLU A 129 -4.11 -30.57 -5.50
N LEU A 130 -5.07 -31.48 -5.26
CA LEU A 130 -5.10 -32.87 -5.75
C LEU A 130 -6.29 -33.65 -5.13
N ASN A 131 -7.51 -33.42 -5.63
CA ASN A 131 -8.45 -34.54 -5.87
C ASN A 131 -9.67 -34.11 -6.71
N MET A 132 -9.95 -34.88 -7.74
CA MET A 132 -11.09 -34.70 -8.63
C MET A 132 -12.39 -35.15 -7.95
N GLU A 133 -13.45 -34.32 -7.97
CA GLU A 133 -14.84 -34.79 -8.02
C GLU A 133 -15.81 -33.68 -8.54
N THR A 134 -16.81 -34.11 -9.32
CA THR A 134 -17.79 -33.31 -10.07
C THR A 134 -18.81 -32.51 -9.21
N PRO A 135 -19.47 -31.46 -9.78
CA PRO A 135 -19.85 -30.27 -9.03
C PRO A 135 -21.15 -30.42 -8.23
N LYS A 136 -21.08 -30.15 -6.92
CA LYS A 136 -22.24 -29.69 -6.16
C LYS A 136 -22.28 -28.16 -6.25
N ARG A 137 -23.41 -27.61 -6.70
CA ARG A 137 -23.66 -26.16 -6.69
C ARG A 137 -23.72 -25.67 -5.24
N THR A 138 -22.57 -25.34 -4.69
CA THR A 138 -22.44 -24.53 -3.48
C THR A 138 -22.67 -23.08 -3.90
N ALA A 139 -23.65 -22.43 -3.28
CA ALA A 139 -23.83 -20.99 -3.46
C ALA A 139 -22.72 -20.29 -2.69
N THR A 140 -21.59 -20.02 -3.34
CA THR A 140 -20.46 -19.29 -2.76
C THR A 140 -20.92 -17.88 -2.41
N ARG A 141 -20.99 -17.55 -1.12
CA ARG A 141 -21.27 -16.17 -0.67
C ARG A 141 -19.98 -15.37 -0.83
N LYS A 142 -19.80 -14.73 -1.98
CA LYS A 142 -18.67 -13.83 -2.24
C LYS A 142 -18.71 -12.68 -1.25
N ARG A 143 -17.79 -12.64 -0.29
CA ARG A 143 -17.53 -11.43 0.50
C ARG A 143 -16.77 -10.45 -0.40
N MET A 144 -17.07 -9.17 -0.31
CA MET A 144 -16.42 -8.13 -1.11
C MET A 144 -15.53 -7.34 -0.16
N PHE A 145 -14.22 -7.40 -0.35
CA PHE A 145 -13.28 -6.57 0.42
C PHE A 145 -13.19 -5.22 -0.28
N ILE A 146 -13.37 -4.14 0.48
CA ILE A 146 -13.33 -2.76 -0.03
C ILE A 146 -12.20 -2.04 0.69
N LEU A 147 -11.16 -1.67 -0.05
CA LEU A 147 -10.10 -0.81 0.45
C LEU A 147 -10.44 0.64 0.09
N SER A 148 -10.64 1.48 1.10
CA SER A 148 -10.86 2.91 0.88
C SER A 148 -9.58 3.60 0.41
N ALA A 149 -9.72 4.72 -0.31
CA ALA A 149 -8.58 5.57 -0.66
C ALA A 149 -7.81 6.07 0.57
N GLU A 150 -8.49 6.29 1.70
CA GLU A 150 -7.85 6.66 2.98
C GLU A 150 -6.90 5.58 3.47
N LYS A 151 -7.34 4.31 3.49
CA LYS A 151 -6.48 3.19 3.90
C LYS A 151 -5.34 2.93 2.93
N LEU A 152 -5.58 3.09 1.62
CA LEU A 152 -4.50 3.04 0.64
C LEU A 152 -3.46 4.14 0.86
N CYS A 153 -3.91 5.35 1.19
CA CYS A 153 -3.05 6.49 1.50
C CYS A 153 -2.21 6.22 2.75
N GLU A 154 -2.82 5.70 3.82
CA GLU A 154 -2.12 5.28 5.04
C GLU A 154 -1.00 4.28 4.73
N GLU A 155 -1.29 3.21 3.97
CA GLU A 155 -0.28 2.23 3.56
C GLU A 155 0.85 2.86 2.72
N TRP A 156 0.50 3.75 1.80
CA TRP A 156 1.47 4.45 0.97
C TRP A 156 2.39 5.37 1.81
N VAL A 157 1.82 6.12 2.75
CA VAL A 157 2.57 7.02 3.65
C VAL A 157 3.58 6.21 4.47
N ILE A 158 3.16 5.08 5.03
CA ILE A 158 4.07 4.18 5.75
C ILE A 158 5.16 3.62 4.84
N ALA A 159 4.81 3.15 3.63
CA ALA A 159 5.81 2.65 2.68
C ALA A 159 6.82 3.74 2.27
N ASN A 160 6.35 4.97 2.04
CA ASN A 160 7.20 6.11 1.72
C ASN A 160 8.14 6.48 2.88
N ALA A 161 7.61 6.47 4.11
CA ALA A 161 8.38 6.73 5.31
C ALA A 161 9.49 5.69 5.53
N ARG A 162 9.17 4.40 5.36
CA ARG A 162 10.16 3.31 5.45
C ARG A 162 11.27 3.43 4.41
N VAL A 163 10.93 3.85 3.19
CA VAL A 163 11.94 4.15 2.15
C VAL A 163 12.83 5.33 2.56
N ALA A 164 12.27 6.39 3.14
CA ALA A 164 13.05 7.53 3.62
C ALA A 164 14.05 7.14 4.72
N LEU A 165 13.72 6.13 5.53
CA LEU A 165 14.59 5.59 6.57
C LEU A 165 15.70 4.69 6.02
N LEU A 166 15.68 4.25 4.77
CA LEU A 166 16.76 3.43 4.19
C LEU A 166 18.13 4.12 4.22
N SER A 167 18.18 5.45 4.30
CA SER A 167 19.43 6.20 4.42
C SER A 167 20.18 5.94 5.74
N THR A 168 19.52 5.38 6.77
CA THR A 168 20.18 5.03 8.04
C THR A 168 21.01 3.75 7.93
N GLY A 169 20.74 2.91 6.92
CA GLY A 169 21.34 1.57 6.80
C GLY A 169 20.77 0.53 7.75
N GLU A 170 19.81 0.91 8.60
CA GLU A 170 19.08 0.02 9.50
C GLU A 170 17.81 -0.52 8.84
N VAL A 171 17.26 -1.61 9.37
CA VAL A 171 15.98 -2.15 8.90
C VAL A 171 14.86 -1.19 9.35
N PRO A 172 14.09 -0.59 8.42
CA PRO A 172 13.06 0.38 8.80
C PRO A 172 11.93 -0.28 9.60
N PRO A 173 11.50 0.33 10.72
CA PRO A 173 10.39 -0.16 11.53
C PRO A 173 9.09 -0.19 10.72
N THR A 174 8.13 -0.98 11.19
CA THR A 174 6.79 -1.09 10.60
C THR A 174 5.76 -0.26 11.35
N GLU A 175 5.98 -0.01 12.65
CA GLU A 175 5.01 0.70 13.49
C GLU A 175 5.06 2.22 13.27
N PRO A 176 3.91 2.88 13.04
CA PRO A 176 3.87 4.31 12.74
C PRO A 176 4.60 5.20 13.76
N ARG A 177 4.49 4.87 15.06
CA ARG A 177 5.16 5.65 16.13
C ARG A 177 6.68 5.52 16.06
N GLU A 178 7.20 4.31 15.90
CA GLU A 178 8.65 4.05 15.78
C GLU A 178 9.23 4.67 14.50
N ILE A 179 8.43 4.66 13.42
CA ILE A 179 8.76 5.34 12.16
C ILE A 179 8.92 6.85 12.41
N VAL A 180 7.97 7.49 13.12
CA VAL A 180 8.05 8.91 13.44
C VAL A 180 9.28 9.23 14.28
N ASP A 181 9.57 8.45 15.32
CA ASP A 181 10.76 8.64 16.16
C ASP A 181 12.06 8.55 15.35
N SER A 182 12.13 7.54 14.47
CA SER A 182 13.27 7.34 13.57
C SER A 182 13.42 8.51 12.58
N LEU A 183 12.33 9.01 12.02
CA LEU A 183 12.35 10.16 11.10
C LEU A 183 12.75 11.46 11.81
N ILE A 184 12.31 11.66 13.05
CA ILE A 184 12.73 12.78 13.89
C ILE A 184 14.24 12.73 14.13
N SER A 185 14.80 11.54 14.41
CA SER A 185 16.23 11.36 14.68
C SER A 185 17.12 11.78 13.51
N ILE A 186 16.68 11.53 12.27
CA ILE A 186 17.38 11.93 11.04
C ILE A 186 16.96 13.32 10.53
N LYS A 187 16.17 14.05 11.31
CA LYS A 187 15.65 15.40 10.98
C LYS A 187 14.81 15.46 9.70
N ASN A 188 14.12 14.37 9.35
CA ASN A 188 13.21 14.32 8.21
C ASN A 188 11.76 14.62 8.64
N TYR A 189 11.53 15.87 9.03
CA TYR A 189 10.27 16.31 9.64
C TYR A 189 9.09 16.32 8.67
N ASP A 190 9.33 16.55 7.38
CA ASP A 190 8.27 16.57 6.37
C ASP A 190 7.58 15.21 6.29
N VAL A 191 8.37 14.13 6.18
CA VAL A 191 7.84 12.76 6.11
C VAL A 191 7.26 12.33 7.45
N ALA A 192 7.85 12.74 8.58
CA ALA A 192 7.29 12.45 9.90
C ALA A 192 5.91 13.08 10.08
N LEU A 193 5.74 14.32 9.61
CA LEU A 193 4.47 15.03 9.65
C LEU A 193 3.40 14.34 8.80
N ASP A 194 3.77 13.85 7.62
CA ASP A 194 2.85 13.10 6.75
C ASP A 194 2.37 11.81 7.44
N VAL A 195 3.25 11.07 8.14
CA VAL A 195 2.86 9.90 8.95
C VAL A 195 1.87 10.30 10.05
N CYS A 196 2.15 11.35 10.82
CA CYS A 196 1.24 11.82 11.87
C CYS A 196 -0.16 12.18 11.35
N ARG A 197 -0.24 12.77 10.14
CA ARG A 197 -1.51 13.18 9.53
C ARG A 197 -2.39 12.01 9.11
N HIS A 198 -1.79 10.89 8.71
CA HIS A 198 -2.49 9.78 8.08
C HIS A 198 -2.57 8.51 8.94
N CYS A 199 -1.76 8.37 9.99
CA CYS A 199 -1.60 7.12 10.74
C CYS A 199 -1.97 7.22 12.24
N ASP A 200 -2.80 8.20 12.62
CA ASP A 200 -3.24 8.45 14.01
C ASP A 200 -2.08 8.51 15.04
N VAL A 201 -0.98 9.18 14.66
CA VAL A 201 0.16 9.44 15.55
C VAL A 201 0.15 10.89 15.97
N SER A 202 0.37 11.14 17.27
CA SER A 202 0.45 12.49 17.81
C SER A 202 1.52 13.33 17.09
N ILE A 203 1.14 14.52 16.66
CA ILE A 203 2.04 15.49 16.03
C ILE A 203 2.95 16.20 17.05
N CYS A 204 2.65 16.09 18.35
CA CYS A 204 3.33 16.87 19.39
C CYS A 204 4.85 16.66 19.42
N ASP A 205 5.31 15.42 19.22
CA ASP A 205 6.74 15.10 19.26
C ASP A 205 7.49 15.70 18.05
N VAL A 206 6.85 15.71 16.88
CA VAL A 206 7.38 16.37 15.68
C VAL A 206 7.48 17.88 15.90
N LEU A 207 6.41 18.51 16.42
CA LEU A 207 6.41 19.96 16.69
C LEU A 207 7.45 20.34 17.74
N TYR A 208 7.58 19.54 18.80
CA TYR A 208 8.58 19.75 19.83
C TYR A 208 10.00 19.65 19.25
N ALA A 209 10.28 18.60 18.47
CA ALA A 209 11.57 18.41 17.83
C ALA A 209 11.92 19.56 16.87
N VAL A 210 11.00 19.93 15.98
CA VAL A 210 11.20 21.04 15.02
C VAL A 210 11.43 22.36 15.76
N THR A 211 10.64 22.64 16.80
CA THR A 211 10.78 23.88 17.58
C THR A 211 12.13 23.93 18.28
N ARG A 212 12.55 22.83 18.91
CA ARG A 212 13.86 22.75 19.57
C ARG A 212 14.99 22.98 18.57
N GLU A 213 14.98 22.28 17.43
CA GLU A 213 16.04 22.45 16.42
C GLU A 213 16.02 23.84 15.78
N ALA A 214 14.85 24.45 15.59
CA ALA A 214 14.75 25.82 15.08
C ALA A 214 15.39 26.83 16.06
N ILE A 215 15.13 26.69 17.37
CA ILE A 215 15.76 27.52 18.41
C ILE A 215 17.28 27.33 18.40
N MET A 216 17.77 26.09 18.26
CA MET A 216 19.20 25.81 18.19
C MET A 216 19.87 26.46 16.98
N VAL A 217 19.21 26.43 15.81
CA VAL A 217 19.68 27.06 14.57
C VAL A 217 19.69 28.59 14.68
N ASP A 218 18.71 29.18 15.38
CA ASP A 218 18.68 30.62 15.63
C ASP A 218 19.76 31.06 16.63
N ALA A 219 20.00 30.25 17.66
CA ALA A 219 21.00 30.51 18.69
C ALA A 219 22.45 30.34 18.19
N ASP A 220 22.70 29.37 17.30
CA ASP A 220 24.00 29.12 16.68
C ASP A 220 23.83 28.87 15.16
N PRO A 221 23.79 29.94 14.36
CA PRO A 221 23.50 29.83 12.93
C PRO A 221 24.61 29.09 12.17
N PRO A 222 24.30 27.96 11.51
CA PRO A 222 25.27 27.28 10.68
C PRO A 222 25.58 28.08 9.41
N GLU A 223 26.79 27.95 8.87
CA GLU A 223 27.20 28.62 7.62
C GLU A 223 26.28 28.29 6.44
N THR A 224 25.73 27.08 6.44
CA THR A 224 24.74 26.62 5.46
C THR A 224 23.45 26.24 6.18
N PRO A 225 22.27 26.72 5.74
CA PRO A 225 21.01 26.37 6.37
C PRO A 225 20.80 24.85 6.41
N PRO A 226 20.19 24.28 7.46
CA PRO A 226 19.92 22.84 7.50
C PRO A 226 19.09 22.37 6.29
N GLY A 227 19.32 21.15 5.82
CA GLY A 227 18.62 20.61 4.65
C GLY A 227 17.10 20.69 4.73
N TRP A 228 16.53 20.41 5.91
CA TRP A 228 15.09 20.52 6.18
C TRP A 228 14.58 21.97 6.10
N VAL A 229 15.40 22.97 6.43
CA VAL A 229 15.06 24.39 6.26
C VAL A 229 15.13 24.80 4.78
N GLN A 230 16.16 24.36 4.06
CA GLN A 230 16.35 24.67 2.63
C GLN A 230 15.18 24.14 1.78
N LEU A 231 14.71 22.91 2.07
CA LEU A 231 13.57 22.30 1.42
C LEU A 231 12.29 23.14 1.58
N ASN A 232 12.07 23.68 2.77
CA ASN A 232 10.93 24.55 3.08
C ASN A 232 11.02 25.92 2.40
N GLN A 233 12.19 26.55 2.36
CA GLN A 233 12.38 27.83 1.67
C GLN A 233 12.10 27.71 0.16
N ARG A 234 12.48 26.60 -0.49
CA ARG A 234 12.17 26.33 -1.90
C ARG A 234 10.66 26.21 -2.16
N ARG A 235 9.89 25.74 -1.19
CA ARG A 235 8.41 25.62 -1.29
C ARG A 235 7.73 26.96 -1.01
N ALA A 236 8.16 27.70 0.00
CA ALA A 236 7.65 29.04 0.31
C ALA A 236 7.88 30.04 -0.82
N GLY A 237 9.05 30.00 -1.47
CA GLY A 237 9.33 30.85 -2.65
C GLY A 237 8.41 30.57 -3.86
N LYS A 238 7.77 29.41 -3.93
CA LYS A 238 6.80 29.07 -4.98
C LYS A 238 5.37 29.48 -4.63
N LEU A 239 5.02 29.56 -3.35
CA LEU A 239 3.71 30.04 -2.86
C LEU A 239 3.57 31.58 -2.92
N CYS A 240 4.67 32.31 -3.09
CA CYS A 240 4.64 33.76 -3.30
C CYS A 240 4.51 34.19 -4.78
N ILE A 241 4.18 33.29 -5.70
CA ILE A 241 3.88 33.64 -7.10
C ILE A 241 2.41 33.35 -7.41
N LYS A 242 1.63 34.44 -7.33
CA LYS A 242 0.21 34.68 -7.68
C LYS A 242 -0.83 34.34 -6.63
#